data_AF-A0A2T0JM01-F1
#
_entry.id   AF-A0A2T0JM01-F1
#
_cell.length_a   1.000
_cell.length_b   1.000
_cell.length_c   1.000
_cell.angle_alpha   90.00
_cell.angle_beta   90.00
_cell.angle_gamma   90.00
#
_symmetry.space_group_name_H-M   'P 1'
#
loop_
_entity.id
_entity.type
_entity.pdbx_description
1 polymer ?
#
loop_
_entity_poly.entity_id
_entity_poly.type
_entity_poly.pdbx_seq_one_letter_code
_entity_poly.pdbx_strand_id
1 'polypeptide(L)'
;MVLLATGYRPDLPYLAGTGAVDEQGVPLHDGGVSMVLPGLGFVGLERQRSFASATLRGAGRDAAFVLDQLLHRGGRHVAAAR
;
A
#
# COMPACT_ATOMS: atom_id res chain seq x y z
N MET A 1 -30.96 -5.19 -19.84
CA MET A 1 -29.69 -4.44 -19.72
C MET A 1 -29.21 -4.55 -18.28
N VAL A 2 -27.91 -4.75 -18.07
CA VAL A 2 -27.30 -4.84 -16.73
C VAL A 2 -26.18 -3.80 -16.66
N LEU A 3 -26.15 -3.02 -15.58
CA LEU A 3 -25.04 -2.10 -15.27
C LEU A 3 -24.29 -2.64 -14.05
N LEU A 4 -22.99 -2.87 -14.20
CA LEU A 4 -22.15 -3.35 -13.12
C LEU A 4 -21.58 -2.17 -12.34
N ALA A 5 -22.03 -2.01 -11.10
CA ALA A 5 -21.54 -1.04 -10.12
C ALA A 5 -20.83 -1.75 -8.95
N THR A 6 -20.08 -2.82 -9.25
CA THR A 6 -19.44 -3.70 -8.26
C THR A 6 -18.05 -3.23 -7.80
N GLY A 7 -17.67 -2.00 -8.14
CA GLY A 7 -16.39 -1.39 -7.75
C GLY A 7 -15.22 -1.74 -8.65
N TYR A 8 -14.01 -1.53 -8.12
CA TYR A 8 -12.72 -1.68 -8.82
C TYR A 8 -11.74 -2.49 -7.97
N ARG A 9 -10.67 -2.99 -8.60
CA ARG A 9 -9.51 -3.57 -7.92
C ARG A 9 -8.31 -2.61 -8.03
N PRO A 10 -7.36 -2.64 -7.09
CA PRO A 10 -6.09 -1.93 -7.25
C PRO A 10 -5.40 -2.35 -8.56
N ASP A 11 -5.01 -1.37 -9.37
CA ASP A 11 -4.28 -1.61 -10.62
C ASP A 11 -2.77 -1.70 -10.35
N LEU A 12 -2.31 -2.90 -9.98
CA LEU A 12 -0.92 -3.16 -9.57
C LEU A 12 -0.17 -4.22 -10.42
N PRO A 13 -0.43 -4.40 -11.73
CA PRO A 13 0.26 -5.43 -12.52
C PRO A 13 1.78 -5.21 -12.61
N TYR A 14 2.25 -3.97 -12.42
CA TYR A 14 3.67 -3.63 -12.36
C TYR A 14 4.40 -4.20 -11.13
N LEU A 15 3.67 -4.71 -10.13
CA LEU A 15 4.23 -5.41 -8.97
C LEU A 15 4.18 -6.94 -9.11
N ALA A 16 3.72 -7.48 -10.25
CA ALA A 16 3.71 -8.91 -10.49
C ALA A 16 5.12 -9.51 -10.36
N GLY A 17 5.22 -10.66 -9.70
CA GLY A 17 6.49 -11.35 -9.45
C GLY A 17 7.34 -10.79 -8.31
N THR A 18 6.96 -9.64 -7.73
CA THR A 18 7.71 -9.05 -6.60
C THR A 18 7.33 -9.66 -5.24
N GLY A 19 6.22 -10.41 -5.18
CA GLY A 19 5.66 -10.94 -3.93
C GLY A 19 4.93 -9.90 -3.07
N ALA A 20 4.85 -8.64 -3.50
CA ALA A 20 4.14 -7.58 -2.75
C ALA A 20 2.62 -7.59 -2.94
N VAL A 21 2.12 -8.38 -3.89
CA VAL A 21 0.69 -8.60 -4.16
C VAL A 21 0.42 -10.10 -4.17
N ASP A 22 -0.79 -10.50 -3.76
CA ASP A 22 -1.24 -11.89 -3.85
C ASP A 22 -1.62 -12.29 -5.29
N GLU A 23 -2.06 -13.54 -5.47
CA GLU A 23 -2.48 -14.08 -6.76
C GLU A 23 -3.68 -13.35 -7.37
N GLN A 24 -4.44 -12.62 -6.55
CA GLN A 24 -5.61 -11.83 -6.94
C GLN A 24 -5.26 -10.36 -7.19
N GLY A 25 -3.97 -9.98 -7.07
CA GLY A 25 -3.48 -8.61 -7.24
C GLY A 25 -3.75 -7.71 -6.03
N VAL A 26 -4.11 -8.28 -4.87
CA VAL A 26 -4.32 -7.52 -3.64
C VAL A 26 -2.98 -7.27 -2.97
N PRO A 27 -2.63 -6.02 -2.63
CA PRO A 27 -1.37 -5.70 -1.98
C PRO A 27 -1.29 -6.28 -0.56
N LEU A 28 -0.16 -6.93 -0.27
CA LEU A 28 0.15 -7.51 1.04
C LEU A 28 0.81 -6.45 1.93
N HIS A 29 0.00 -5.81 2.77
CA HIS A 29 0.43 -4.70 3.61
C HIS A 29 -0.23 -4.69 4.99
N ASP A 30 0.40 -4.00 5.94
CA ASP A 30 -0.20 -3.59 7.20
C ASP A 30 -0.23 -2.06 7.27
N GLY A 31 -1.44 -1.48 7.32
CA GLY A 31 -1.65 -0.03 7.32
C GLY A 31 -1.05 0.74 6.12
N GLY A 32 -0.73 0.06 5.02
CA GLY A 32 -0.06 0.61 3.84
C GLY A 32 1.43 0.32 3.76
N VAL A 33 2.04 -0.31 4.76
CA VAL A 33 3.45 -0.71 4.69
C VAL A 33 3.55 -2.14 4.19
N SER A 34 4.35 -2.41 3.15
CA SER A 34 4.49 -3.77 2.62
C SER A 34 5.00 -4.73 3.70
N MET A 35 4.39 -5.91 3.75
CA MET A 35 4.83 -7.00 4.64
C MET A 35 5.99 -7.81 4.05
N VAL A 36 6.21 -7.70 2.73
CA VAL A 36 7.14 -8.56 1.98
C VAL A 36 8.35 -7.79 1.50
N LEU A 37 8.16 -6.58 0.95
CA LEU A 37 9.25 -5.79 0.37
C LEU A 37 9.61 -4.60 1.27
N PRO A 38 10.79 -4.62 1.91
CA PRO A 38 11.29 -3.47 2.65
C PRO A 38 11.37 -2.23 1.75
N GLY A 39 10.89 -1.08 2.25
CA GLY A 39 10.91 0.18 1.49
C GLY A 39 9.69 0.40 0.59
N LEU A 40 8.83 -0.60 0.39
CA LEU A 40 7.59 -0.45 -0.37
C LEU A 40 6.44 -0.02 0.53
N GLY A 41 5.71 1.01 0.11
CA GLY A 41 4.47 1.47 0.72
C GLY A 41 3.36 1.66 -0.30
N PHE A 42 2.11 1.54 0.17
CA PHE A 42 0.88 1.71 -0.57
C PHE A 42 0.07 2.83 0.05
N VAL A 43 -0.61 3.63 -0.76
CA VAL A 43 -1.46 4.74 -0.31
C VAL A 43 -2.71 4.80 -1.18
N GLY A 44 -3.84 5.18 -0.58
CA GLY A 44 -5.09 5.38 -1.31
C GLY A 44 -5.90 4.10 -1.53
N LEU A 45 -5.55 3.01 -0.84
CA LEU A 45 -6.30 1.76 -0.92
C LEU A 45 -7.62 1.89 -0.14
N GLU A 46 -8.67 1.20 -0.62
CA GLU A 46 -9.94 1.17 0.09
C GLU A 46 -9.74 0.54 1.48
N ARG A 47 -10.23 1.23 2.53
CA ARG A 47 -10.11 0.79 3.93
C ARG A 47 -8.68 0.46 4.38
N GLN A 48 -7.67 1.10 3.77
CA GLN A 48 -6.25 0.91 4.14
C GLN A 48 -5.98 1.12 5.63
N ARG A 49 -6.40 2.27 6.17
CA ARG A 49 -6.37 2.59 7.61
C ARG A 49 -7.69 3.15 8.12
N SER A 50 -8.49 3.72 7.22
CA SER A 50 -9.82 4.25 7.51
C SER A 50 -10.74 4.16 6.29
N PHE A 51 -12.04 4.39 6.47
CA PHE A 51 -12.97 4.49 5.33
C PHE A 51 -12.65 5.65 4.36
N ALA A 52 -11.91 6.67 4.82
CA ALA A 52 -11.55 7.81 3.98
C ALA A 52 -10.26 7.59 3.16
N SER A 53 -9.58 6.45 3.32
CA SER A 53 -8.24 6.19 2.74
C SER A 53 -8.20 6.41 1.22
N ALA A 54 -9.22 5.93 0.49
CA ALA A 54 -9.36 6.07 -0.96
C ALA A 54 -10.04 7.39 -1.39
N THR A 55 -9.92 8.45 -0.59
CA THR A 55 -10.50 9.77 -0.89
C THR A 55 -9.43 10.85 -0.91
N LEU A 56 -9.65 11.92 -1.67
CA LEU A 56 -8.76 13.08 -1.70
C LEU A 56 -8.51 13.68 -0.30
N ARG A 57 -9.54 13.68 0.56
CA ARG A 57 -9.43 14.20 1.93
C ARG A 57 -8.62 13.27 2.85
N GLY A 58 -8.74 11.95 2.67
CA GLY A 58 -8.16 10.97 3.59
C GLY A 58 -6.76 10.50 3.22
N ALA A 59 -6.43 10.42 1.93
CA ALA A 59 -5.19 9.83 1.44
C ALA A 59 -3.91 10.46 2.03
N GLY A 60 -3.93 11.78 2.28
CA GLY A 60 -2.78 12.49 2.85
C GLY A 60 -2.37 11.99 4.25
N ARG A 61 -3.33 11.60 5.10
CA ARG A 61 -3.03 11.06 6.44
C ARG A 61 -2.39 9.68 6.38
N ASP A 62 -2.77 8.89 5.39
CA ASP A 62 -2.20 7.56 5.18
C ASP A 62 -0.81 7.66 4.58
N ALA A 63 -0.59 8.58 3.63
CA ALA A 63 0.73 8.87 3.09
C ALA A 63 1.72 9.27 4.21
N ALA A 64 1.31 10.18 5.09
CA ALA A 64 2.14 10.63 6.21
C ALA A 64 2.55 9.48 7.13
N PHE A 65 1.61 8.58 7.46
CA PHE A 65 1.90 7.41 8.27
C PHE A 65 2.81 6.40 7.57
N VAL A 66 2.56 6.11 6.29
CA VAL A 66 3.39 5.17 5.53
C VAL A 66 4.82 5.68 5.43
N LEU A 67 5.01 6.96 5.14
CA LEU A 67 6.34 7.58 5.10
C LEU A 67 7.03 7.51 6.46
N ASP A 68 6.33 7.83 7.54
CA ASP A 68 6.87 7.72 8.90
C ASP A 68 7.38 6.30 9.20
N GLN A 69 6.58 5.28 8.91
CA GLN A 69 6.97 3.89 9.10
C GLN A 69 8.17 3.48 8.22
N LEU A 70 8.19 3.92 6.96
CA LEU A 70 9.28 3.60 6.04
C LEU A 70 10.59 4.27 6.44
N LEU A 71 10.56 5.52 6.93
CA LEU A 71 11.75 6.22 7.41
C LEU A 71 12.31 5.56 8.68
N HIS A 72 11.46 5.16 9.62
CA HIS A 72 11.86 4.44 10.82
C HIS A 72 12.49 3.08 10.52
N ARG A 73 12.02 2.37 9.48
CA ARG A 73 12.58 1.07 9.04
C ARG A 73 13.82 1.25 8.15
N GLY A 74 13.84 2.26 7.30
CA GLY A 74 14.92 2.57 6.36
C GLY A 74 16.24 2.94 7.05
N GLY A 75 16.17 3.64 8.19
CA GLY A 75 17.36 3.90 9.01
C GLY A 75 18.06 2.62 9.50
N ARG A 76 17.32 1.51 9.63
CA ARG A 76 17.86 0.21 10.07
C ARG A 76 18.49 -0.56 8.90
N HIS A 77 17.94 -0.44 7.69
CA HIS A 77 18.50 -1.06 6.49
C HIS A 77 19.79 -0.36 6.01
N VAL A 78 19.84 0.98 6.03
CA VAL A 78 21.05 1.73 5.64
C VAL A 78 22.19 1.54 6.65
N ALA A 79 21.87 1.35 7.93
CA ALA A 79 22.88 1.03 8.95
C ALA A 79 23.42 -0.41 8.83
N ALA A 80 22.65 -1.37 8.33
CA ALA A 80 23.08 -2.76 8.14
C ALA A 80 23.86 -2.99 6.84
N ALA A 81 23.79 -2.06 5.88
CA ALA A 81 24.52 -2.09 4.61
C ALA A 81 25.86 -1.32 4.65
N ARG A 82 26.30 -0.89 5.83
CA ARG A 82 27.58 -0.25 6.12
C ARG A 82 28.43 -1.15 7.01
#